data_AF-A0A6A3PMC7-F1
#
_entry.id   AF-A0A6A3PMC7-F1
#
_cell.length_a   1.000
_cell.length_b   1.000
_cell.length_c   1.000
_cell.angle_alpha   90.00
_cell.angle_beta   90.00
_cell.angle_gamma   90.00
#
_symmetry.space_group_name_H-M   'P 1'
#
loop_
_entity.id
_entity.type
_entity.pdbx_description
1 polymer ?
#
loop_
_entity_poly.entity_id
_entity_poly.type
_entity_poly.pdbx_seq_one_letter_code
_entity_poly.pdbx_strand_id
1 'polypeptide(L)'
;YTANPFPELALNEADKASLQDLANEYIVSNLDLCMKFINSGRKVDPRRWKPLKEKEGLKVYSERRSSVGMATPDEATGAGLPTILCVGTKEGKLDDLMFGIVSEDLETMRIKASYADSFSAAAVLDGVVMPSLEDPFRSLVVKWMELDIPFKSTGLVKNRDYVYVEGIGIVKNAAGERFGYSLLHSVNFPQTHSLPNRVRGNISFIAYWRQVSNNTME
;
A
#
# COMPACT_ATOMS: atom_id res chain seq x y z
N TYR A 1 0.87 18.00 7.02
CA TYR A 1 0.71 17.07 8.15
C TYR A 1 -0.12 17.70 9.23
N THR A 2 -1.14 17.00 9.70
CA THR A 2 -2.16 17.56 10.61
C THR A 2 -2.16 16.81 11.94
N ALA A 3 -2.71 17.45 12.97
CA ALA A 3 -3.17 16.75 14.16
C ALA A 3 -4.21 15.69 13.76
N ASN A 4 -4.28 14.58 14.52
CA ASN A 4 -5.28 13.54 14.34
C ASN A 4 -6.68 14.16 14.31
N PRO A 5 -7.47 13.99 13.22
CA PRO A 5 -8.80 14.59 13.10
C PRO A 5 -9.88 13.80 13.88
N PHE A 6 -9.53 12.69 14.52
CA PHE A 6 -10.43 11.82 15.28
C PHE A 6 -10.09 11.84 16.77
N PRO A 7 -11.00 11.35 17.63
CA PRO A 7 -10.65 10.93 18.97
C PRO A 7 -9.53 9.89 18.96
N GLU A 8 -8.85 9.73 20.09
CA GLU A 8 -7.85 8.67 20.26
C GLU A 8 -8.48 7.30 19.97
N LEU A 9 -7.80 6.50 19.15
CA LEU A 9 -8.32 5.19 18.74
C LEU A 9 -8.22 4.17 19.87
N ALA A 10 -7.08 4.16 20.58
CA ALA A 10 -6.77 3.32 21.74
C ALA A 10 -7.11 1.84 21.50
N LEU A 11 -6.45 1.22 20.51
CA LEU A 11 -6.65 -0.17 20.13
C LEU A 11 -6.33 -1.10 21.30
N ASN A 12 -7.27 -2.01 21.61
CA ASN A 12 -7.02 -3.07 22.57
C ASN A 12 -6.23 -4.23 21.92
N GLU A 13 -5.77 -5.18 22.74
CA GLU A 13 -4.96 -6.30 22.25
C GLU A 13 -5.71 -7.22 21.25
N ALA A 14 -7.03 -7.36 21.37
CA ALA A 14 -7.82 -8.14 20.42
C ALA A 14 -7.95 -7.43 19.06
N ASP A 15 -8.11 -6.10 19.05
CA ASP A 15 -8.11 -5.31 17.82
C ASP A 15 -6.74 -5.38 17.13
N LYS A 16 -5.66 -5.26 17.91
CA LYS A 16 -4.28 -5.39 17.40
C LYS A 16 -3.99 -6.77 16.83
N ALA A 17 -4.46 -7.84 17.47
CA ALA A 17 -4.32 -9.20 16.95
C ALA A 17 -5.09 -9.37 15.64
N SER A 18 -6.34 -8.89 15.59
CA SER A 18 -7.18 -8.96 14.39
C SER A 18 -6.57 -8.21 13.20
N LEU A 19 -5.98 -7.03 13.44
CA LEU A 19 -5.28 -6.26 12.41
C LEU A 19 -4.02 -6.97 11.91
N GLN A 20 -3.27 -7.65 12.79
CA GLN A 20 -2.11 -8.45 12.40
C GLN A 20 -2.52 -9.65 11.54
N ASP A 21 -3.56 -10.38 11.93
CA ASP A 21 -4.07 -11.52 11.16
C ASP A 21 -4.55 -11.10 9.77
N LEU A 22 -5.32 -10.00 9.70
CA LEU A 22 -5.77 -9.40 8.44
C LEU A 22 -4.57 -9.04 7.54
N ALA A 23 -3.58 -8.33 8.10
CA ALA A 23 -2.39 -7.93 7.35
C ALA A 23 -1.61 -9.15 6.83
N ASN A 24 -1.42 -10.17 7.67
CA ASN A 24 -0.72 -11.40 7.32
C ASN A 24 -1.45 -12.15 6.20
N GLU A 25 -2.78 -12.23 6.23
CA GLU A 25 -3.57 -12.85 5.17
C GLU A 25 -3.33 -12.15 3.82
N TYR A 26 -3.37 -10.82 3.79
CA TYR A 26 -3.07 -10.04 2.58
C TYR A 26 -1.64 -10.25 2.10
N ILE A 27 -0.66 -10.23 3.01
CA ILE A 27 0.76 -10.35 2.68
C ILE A 27 1.08 -11.75 2.14
N VAL A 28 0.56 -12.82 2.74
CA VAL A 28 0.86 -14.18 2.29
C VAL A 28 0.15 -14.47 0.97
N SER A 29 -1.15 -14.18 0.89
CA SER A 29 -1.95 -14.49 -0.31
C SER A 29 -1.45 -13.73 -1.55
N ASN A 30 -1.04 -12.47 -1.40
CA ASN A 30 -0.52 -11.70 -2.54
C ASN A 30 0.95 -12.01 -2.85
N LEU A 31 1.73 -12.55 -1.90
CA LEU A 31 3.08 -13.00 -2.18
C LEU A 31 3.04 -14.20 -3.12
N ASP A 32 2.11 -15.14 -2.91
CA ASP A 32 1.91 -16.28 -3.81
C ASP A 32 1.55 -15.83 -5.23
N LEU A 33 0.68 -14.83 -5.35
CA LEU A 33 0.33 -14.22 -6.64
C LEU A 33 1.53 -13.52 -7.29
N CYS A 34 2.34 -12.80 -6.50
CA CYS A 34 3.59 -12.20 -6.97
C CYS A 34 4.55 -13.26 -7.50
N MET A 35 4.73 -14.36 -6.77
CA MET A 35 5.59 -15.48 -7.19
C MET A 35 5.09 -16.14 -8.48
N LYS A 36 3.78 -16.39 -8.61
CA LYS A 36 3.18 -16.91 -9.85
C LYS A 36 3.44 -15.97 -11.03
N PHE A 37 3.26 -14.66 -10.83
CA PHE A 37 3.55 -13.65 -11.84
C PHE A 37 5.02 -13.65 -12.27
N ILE A 38 5.95 -13.68 -11.32
CA ILE A 38 7.40 -13.76 -11.58
C ILE A 38 7.73 -15.04 -12.37
N ASN A 39 7.21 -16.19 -11.94
CA ASN A 39 7.46 -17.50 -12.54
C ASN A 39 6.84 -17.63 -13.95
N SER A 40 5.78 -16.88 -14.26
CA SER A 40 5.20 -16.80 -15.61
C SER A 40 6.08 -16.04 -16.62
N GLY A 41 7.21 -15.46 -16.17
CA GLY A 41 8.04 -14.56 -16.95
C GLY A 41 7.52 -13.12 -16.98
N ARG A 42 6.78 -12.69 -15.95
CA ARG A 42 6.17 -11.34 -15.83
C ARG A 42 5.22 -11.00 -16.98
N LYS A 43 4.49 -12.00 -17.47
CA LYS A 43 3.58 -11.80 -18.61
C LYS A 43 2.31 -11.09 -18.14
N VAL A 44 2.10 -9.89 -18.65
CA VAL A 44 0.87 -9.12 -18.43
C VAL A 44 -0.11 -9.42 -19.57
N ASP A 45 -1.27 -10.02 -19.29
CA ASP A 45 -2.28 -10.33 -20.31
C ASP A 45 -2.88 -9.04 -20.91
N PRO A 46 -2.65 -8.71 -22.19
CA PRO A 46 -3.15 -7.48 -22.81
C PRO A 46 -4.69 -7.46 -22.97
N ARG A 47 -5.36 -8.62 -22.91
CA ARG A 47 -6.83 -8.73 -22.95
C ARG A 47 -7.47 -8.25 -21.65
N ARG A 48 -6.74 -8.32 -20.55
CA ARG A 48 -7.17 -7.87 -19.21
C ARG A 48 -6.59 -6.50 -18.87
N TRP A 49 -5.32 -6.28 -19.17
CA TRP A 49 -4.59 -5.09 -18.78
C TRP A 49 -4.42 -4.11 -19.94
N LYS A 50 -4.79 -2.85 -19.71
CA LYS A 50 -4.54 -1.73 -20.61
C LYS A 50 -3.37 -0.90 -20.08
N PRO A 51 -2.30 -0.67 -20.86
CA PRO A 51 -1.20 0.19 -20.44
C PRO A 51 -1.72 1.62 -20.22
N LEU A 52 -1.30 2.23 -19.10
CA LEU A 52 -1.62 3.61 -18.75
C LEU A 52 -0.41 4.54 -18.88
N LYS A 53 0.73 4.12 -18.34
CA LYS A 53 1.93 4.94 -18.25
C LYS A 53 3.16 4.06 -18.16
N GLU A 54 4.25 4.53 -18.75
CA GLU A 54 5.58 3.99 -18.55
C GLU A 54 6.49 5.15 -18.16
N LYS A 55 7.22 5.00 -17.05
CA LYS A 55 8.14 6.03 -16.57
C LYS A 55 9.25 5.38 -15.74
N GLU A 56 10.50 5.73 -16.06
CA GLU A 56 11.68 5.36 -15.25
C GLU A 56 11.77 3.85 -14.92
N GLY A 57 11.51 2.99 -15.91
CA GLY A 57 11.57 1.54 -15.76
C GLY A 57 10.32 0.88 -15.15
N LEU A 58 9.32 1.67 -14.75
CA LEU A 58 8.03 1.19 -14.23
C LEU A 58 6.94 1.29 -15.30
N LYS A 59 6.18 0.20 -15.46
CA LYS A 59 5.01 0.10 -16.33
C LYS A 59 3.76 -0.03 -15.49
N VAL A 60 2.82 0.88 -15.71
CA VAL A 60 1.55 0.95 -15.00
C VAL A 60 0.42 0.55 -15.96
N TYR A 61 -0.41 -0.39 -15.50
CA TYR A 61 -1.55 -0.92 -16.22
C TYR A 61 -2.83 -0.68 -15.43
N SER A 62 -3.92 -0.45 -16.14
CA SER A 62 -5.28 -0.50 -15.58
C SER A 62 -5.98 -1.76 -16.04
N GLU A 63 -6.77 -2.34 -15.16
CA GLU A 63 -7.68 -3.40 -15.55
C GLU A 63 -8.77 -2.85 -16.48
N ARG A 64 -9.03 -3.56 -17.58
CA ARG A 64 -10.09 -3.21 -18.52
C ARG A 64 -11.44 -3.50 -17.87
N ARG A 65 -12.42 -2.61 -18.10
CA ARG A 65 -13.78 -2.77 -17.56
C ARG A 65 -14.43 -4.10 -17.96
N SER A 66 -14.17 -4.57 -19.18
CA SER A 66 -14.69 -5.84 -19.69
C SER A 66 -14.13 -7.08 -19.00
N SER A 67 -13.01 -6.95 -18.27
CA SER A 67 -12.35 -8.05 -17.56
C SER A 67 -12.50 -7.96 -16.04
N VAL A 68 -13.22 -6.95 -15.52
CA VAL A 68 -13.50 -6.85 -14.08
C VAL A 68 -14.29 -8.09 -13.64
N GLY A 69 -13.77 -8.80 -12.64
CA GLY A 69 -14.36 -10.05 -12.15
C GLY A 69 -14.02 -11.29 -13.00
N MET A 70 -13.20 -11.17 -14.05
CA MET A 70 -12.73 -12.30 -14.86
C MET A 70 -11.37 -12.86 -14.40
N ALA A 71 -10.84 -12.37 -13.28
CA ALA A 71 -9.59 -12.85 -12.72
C ALA A 71 -9.69 -14.36 -12.40
N THR A 72 -8.67 -15.12 -12.81
CA THR A 72 -8.54 -16.50 -12.37
C THR A 72 -8.07 -16.57 -10.91
N PRO A 73 -8.19 -17.71 -10.21
CA PRO A 73 -7.69 -17.86 -8.83
C PRO A 73 -6.19 -17.56 -8.67
N ASP A 74 -5.43 -17.59 -9.76
CA ASP A 74 -3.99 -17.34 -9.79
C ASP A 74 -3.63 -15.88 -10.10
N GLU A 75 -4.61 -14.99 -10.20
CA GLU A 75 -4.39 -13.57 -10.48
C GLU A 75 -4.99 -12.67 -9.41
N ALA A 76 -4.28 -11.58 -9.11
CA ALA A 76 -4.80 -10.53 -8.23
C ALA A 76 -6.07 -9.90 -8.82
N THR A 77 -7.05 -9.58 -7.97
CA THR A 77 -8.32 -8.97 -8.36
C THR A 77 -8.74 -7.90 -7.36
N GLY A 78 -9.31 -6.79 -7.84
CA GLY A 78 -9.84 -5.72 -7.00
C GLY A 78 -11.22 -6.03 -6.39
N ALA A 79 -11.66 -7.30 -6.36
CA ALA A 79 -12.98 -7.70 -5.89
C ALA A 79 -14.14 -6.90 -6.55
N GLY A 80 -14.02 -6.64 -7.85
CA GLY A 80 -14.98 -5.83 -8.62
C GLY A 80 -14.67 -4.33 -8.68
N LEU A 81 -13.64 -3.86 -7.97
CA LEU A 81 -13.13 -2.49 -8.06
C LEU A 81 -12.08 -2.37 -9.17
N PRO A 82 -11.89 -1.17 -9.75
CA PRO A 82 -10.82 -0.91 -10.71
C PRO A 82 -9.43 -1.19 -10.11
N THR A 83 -8.69 -2.12 -10.72
CA THR A 83 -7.35 -2.50 -10.27
C THR A 83 -6.26 -1.80 -11.09
N ILE A 84 -5.17 -1.42 -10.44
CA ILE A 84 -3.93 -0.94 -11.08
C ILE A 84 -2.83 -1.97 -10.81
N LEU A 85 -2.07 -2.33 -11.84
CA LEU A 85 -0.89 -3.17 -11.74
C LEU A 85 0.34 -2.33 -12.11
N CYS A 86 1.36 -2.34 -11.26
CA CYS A 86 2.64 -1.72 -11.52
C CYS A 86 3.72 -2.81 -11.50
N VAL A 87 4.53 -2.87 -12.56
CA VAL A 87 5.65 -3.82 -12.66
C VAL A 87 6.83 -3.12 -13.31
N GLY A 88 8.04 -3.48 -12.92
CA GLY A 88 9.23 -2.88 -13.52
C GLY A 88 10.46 -3.09 -12.66
N THR A 89 11.49 -2.30 -12.96
CA THR A 89 12.74 -2.30 -12.20
C THR A 89 13.13 -0.89 -11.85
N LYS A 90 13.79 -0.72 -10.71
CA LYS A 90 14.31 0.57 -10.27
C LYS A 90 15.74 0.44 -9.79
N GLU A 91 16.56 1.44 -10.07
CA GLU A 91 17.91 1.53 -9.53
C GLU A 91 17.86 1.79 -8.00
N GLY A 92 18.73 1.11 -7.25
CA GLY A 92 18.84 1.26 -5.81
C GLY A 92 18.98 -0.06 -5.05
N LYS A 93 19.01 0.05 -3.72
CA LYS A 93 19.04 -1.09 -2.80
C LYS A 93 17.71 -1.24 -2.09
N LEU A 94 17.35 -2.50 -1.82
CA LEU A 94 16.13 -2.85 -1.10
C LEU A 94 16.08 -2.17 0.27
N ASP A 95 17.17 -2.18 1.03
CA ASP A 95 17.19 -1.58 2.37
C ASP A 95 17.00 -0.06 2.32
N ASP A 96 17.60 0.62 1.34
CA ASP A 96 17.43 2.06 1.15
C ASP A 96 15.95 2.40 0.85
N LEU A 97 15.30 1.58 0.01
CA LEU A 97 13.86 1.71 -0.24
C LEU A 97 13.07 1.48 1.05
N MET A 98 13.36 0.42 1.80
CA MET A 98 12.63 0.09 3.02
C MET A 98 12.74 1.22 4.07
N PHE A 99 13.93 1.75 4.32
CA PHE A 99 14.11 2.93 5.17
C PHE A 99 13.40 4.18 4.61
N GLY A 100 13.32 4.30 3.28
CA GLY A 100 12.60 5.38 2.61
C GLY A 100 11.08 5.24 2.59
N ILE A 101 10.48 4.13 3.06
CA ILE A 101 9.01 3.99 3.09
C ILE A 101 8.43 3.80 4.49
N VAL A 102 9.22 3.28 5.43
CA VAL A 102 8.85 3.16 6.84
C VAL A 102 8.51 4.56 7.39
N SER A 103 7.37 4.66 8.06
CA SER A 103 6.86 5.94 8.58
C SER A 103 5.92 5.73 9.76
N GLU A 104 6.45 5.23 10.86
CA GLU A 104 5.71 4.79 12.04
C GLU A 104 5.10 5.93 12.88
N ASP A 105 5.62 7.14 12.74
CA ASP A 105 5.21 8.30 13.53
C ASP A 105 5.04 9.57 12.67
N LEU A 106 4.68 10.68 13.32
CA LEU A 106 4.45 11.94 12.63
C LEU A 106 5.72 12.54 12.02
N GLU A 107 6.89 12.31 12.62
CA GLU A 107 8.16 12.86 12.17
C GLU A 107 8.64 12.15 10.90
N THR A 108 8.71 10.83 10.94
CA THR A 108 9.06 9.96 9.80
C THR A 108 8.05 10.11 8.65
N MET A 109 6.76 10.31 8.95
CA MET A 109 5.76 10.61 7.92
C MET A 109 5.99 11.97 7.25
N ARG A 110 6.36 13.02 8.02
CA ARG A 110 6.73 14.33 7.45
C ARG A 110 7.92 14.24 6.53
N ILE A 111 8.94 13.48 6.93
CA ILE A 111 10.11 13.18 6.10
C ILE A 111 9.66 12.46 4.82
N LYS A 112 8.81 11.43 4.92
CA LYS A 112 8.28 10.69 3.76
C LYS A 112 7.65 11.60 2.70
N ALA A 113 6.82 12.56 3.09
CA ALA A 113 6.22 13.48 2.10
C ALA A 113 7.13 14.58 1.58
N SER A 114 8.27 14.89 2.23
CA SER A 114 9.15 15.91 1.68
C SER A 114 9.76 15.47 0.35
N TYR A 115 9.80 14.16 0.08
CA TYR A 115 10.19 13.59 -1.21
C TYR A 115 9.07 12.83 -1.94
N ALA A 116 8.02 12.40 -1.24
CA ALA A 116 6.87 11.75 -1.84
C ALA A 116 5.70 12.75 -2.00
N ASP A 117 5.43 13.20 -3.23
CA ASP A 117 4.30 14.09 -3.56
C ASP A 117 2.96 13.33 -3.55
N SER A 118 2.55 12.85 -2.36
CA SER A 118 1.58 11.75 -2.24
C SER A 118 0.27 12.10 -1.54
N PHE A 119 0.26 13.02 -0.57
CA PHE A 119 -0.94 13.29 0.26
C PHE A 119 -1.02 14.77 0.65
N SER A 120 -2.24 15.34 0.69
CA SER A 120 -2.45 16.74 1.13
C SER A 120 -2.52 16.86 2.66
N ALA A 121 -2.96 15.81 3.34
CA ALA A 121 -2.89 15.67 4.79
C ALA A 121 -2.77 14.19 5.19
N ALA A 122 -2.12 13.92 6.32
CA ALA A 122 -2.05 12.59 6.92
C ALA A 122 -1.76 12.68 8.42
N ALA A 123 -2.13 11.62 9.13
CA ALA A 123 -1.92 11.43 10.57
C ALA A 123 -1.73 9.94 10.90
N VAL A 124 -0.89 9.66 11.90
CA VAL A 124 -0.82 8.34 12.56
C VAL A 124 -1.92 8.31 13.63
N LEU A 125 -2.73 7.24 13.64
CA LEU A 125 -3.85 7.08 14.56
C LEU A 125 -3.49 6.18 15.75
N ASP A 126 -2.83 5.04 15.49
CA ASP A 126 -2.37 4.10 16.53
C ASP A 126 -1.33 3.12 15.97
N GLY A 127 -0.47 2.60 16.85
CA GLY A 127 0.56 1.62 16.53
C GLY A 127 0.15 0.20 16.92
N VAL A 128 0.20 -0.74 15.97
CA VAL A 128 -0.09 -2.16 16.23
C VAL A 128 1.22 -2.93 16.48
N VAL A 129 2.18 -2.75 15.57
CA VAL A 129 3.54 -3.29 15.69
C VAL A 129 4.50 -2.16 15.34
N MET A 130 5.43 -1.85 16.25
CA MET A 130 6.42 -0.81 16.04
C MET A 130 7.77 -1.41 15.62
N PRO A 131 8.54 -0.72 14.74
CA PRO A 131 9.91 -1.10 14.44
C PRO A 131 10.78 -1.20 15.70
N SER A 132 11.81 -2.05 15.62
CA SER A 132 12.84 -2.19 16.65
C SER A 132 14.23 -2.08 16.05
N LEU A 133 15.29 -2.06 16.88
CA LEU A 133 16.66 -2.06 16.38
C LEU A 133 17.00 -3.37 15.65
N GLU A 134 16.44 -4.47 16.11
CA GLU A 134 16.62 -5.81 15.54
C GLU A 134 15.81 -5.99 14.25
N ASP A 135 14.57 -5.49 14.24
CA ASP A 135 13.65 -5.54 13.11
C ASP A 135 13.21 -4.12 12.68
N PRO A 136 14.07 -3.33 12.02
CA PRO A 136 13.81 -1.91 11.73
C PRO A 136 12.72 -1.68 10.67
N PHE A 137 12.38 -2.71 9.89
CA PHE A 137 11.36 -2.60 8.86
C PHE A 137 10.00 -3.09 9.30
N ARG A 138 9.90 -3.78 10.45
CA ARG A 138 8.68 -4.45 10.89
C ARG A 138 7.72 -3.44 11.52
N SER A 139 6.79 -2.96 10.72
CA SER A 139 5.82 -1.93 11.13
C SER A 139 4.41 -2.33 10.73
N LEU A 140 3.46 -2.12 11.64
CA LEU A 140 2.03 -2.20 11.37
C LEU A 140 1.33 -1.07 12.12
N VAL A 141 0.81 -0.09 11.39
CA VAL A 141 0.32 1.18 11.97
C VAL A 141 -1.01 1.56 11.32
N VAL A 142 -1.96 2.02 12.13
CA VAL A 142 -3.23 2.58 11.64
C VAL A 142 -3.04 4.07 11.36
N LYS A 143 -3.44 4.49 10.17
CA LYS A 143 -3.22 5.84 9.64
C LYS A 143 -4.48 6.40 9.00
N TRP A 144 -4.47 7.72 8.88
CA TRP A 144 -5.41 8.48 8.08
C TRP A 144 -4.67 9.31 7.03
N MET A 145 -5.21 9.40 5.82
CA MET A 145 -4.71 10.31 4.79
C MET A 145 -5.84 10.93 3.98
N GLU A 146 -5.57 12.11 3.44
CA GLU A 146 -6.39 12.81 2.47
C GLU A 146 -5.64 12.88 1.13
N LEU A 147 -6.30 12.42 0.07
CA LEU A 147 -5.80 12.54 -1.30
C LEU A 147 -6.57 13.65 -2.01
N ASP A 148 -5.85 14.63 -2.56
CA ASP A 148 -6.44 15.63 -3.44
C ASP A 148 -6.77 14.97 -4.79
N ILE A 149 -8.04 15.03 -5.20
CA ILE A 149 -8.48 14.54 -6.50
C ILE A 149 -8.27 15.67 -7.53
N PRO A 150 -7.82 15.37 -8.77
CA PRO A 150 -7.84 16.35 -9.85
C PRO A 150 -9.21 17.06 -9.95
N PHE A 151 -9.22 18.36 -10.25
CA PHE A 151 -10.42 19.24 -10.33
C PHE A 151 -10.96 19.85 -9.01
N LYS A 152 -10.23 19.81 -7.89
CA LYS A 152 -10.59 20.53 -6.64
C LYS A 152 -10.92 22.01 -6.84
N SER A 153 -10.19 22.71 -7.72
CA SER A 153 -10.41 24.13 -8.04
C SER A 153 -11.77 24.43 -8.68
N THR A 154 -12.49 23.40 -9.13
CA THR A 154 -13.82 23.53 -9.72
C THR A 154 -14.94 23.53 -8.69
N GLY A 155 -14.70 23.07 -7.45
CA GLY A 155 -15.73 22.95 -6.40
C GLY A 155 -16.77 21.84 -6.61
N LEU A 156 -16.70 21.09 -7.72
CA LEU A 156 -17.67 20.03 -8.06
C LEU A 156 -17.37 18.67 -7.40
N VAL A 157 -16.18 18.46 -6.83
CA VAL A 157 -15.72 17.16 -6.32
C VAL A 157 -15.27 17.30 -4.86
N LYS A 158 -15.87 16.49 -3.96
CA LYS A 158 -15.44 16.37 -2.56
C LYS A 158 -14.12 15.61 -2.48
N ASN A 159 -13.22 16.02 -1.58
CA ASN A 159 -11.98 15.31 -1.32
C ASN A 159 -12.26 13.90 -0.76
N ARG A 160 -11.33 12.97 -1.00
CA ARG A 160 -11.41 11.62 -0.42
C ARG A 160 -10.40 11.48 0.70
N ASP A 161 -10.89 10.97 1.82
CA ASP A 161 -10.07 10.56 2.94
C ASP A 161 -10.13 9.05 3.13
N TYR A 162 -9.09 8.49 3.73
CA TYR A 162 -8.92 7.06 3.93
C TYR A 162 -8.43 6.81 5.33
N VAL A 163 -9.02 5.84 6.01
CA VAL A 163 -8.48 5.23 7.22
C VAL A 163 -7.99 3.85 6.84
N TYR A 164 -6.75 3.55 7.14
CA TYR A 164 -6.09 2.35 6.64
C TYR A 164 -5.07 1.82 7.64
N VAL A 165 -4.82 0.52 7.55
CA VAL A 165 -3.64 -0.11 8.15
C VAL A 165 -2.52 -0.09 7.11
N GLU A 166 -1.34 0.37 7.52
CA GLU A 166 -0.10 0.30 6.73
C GLU A 166 0.79 -0.78 7.35
N GLY A 167 1.14 -1.79 6.56
CA GLY A 167 2.10 -2.82 6.94
C GLY A 167 3.36 -2.68 6.10
N ILE A 168 4.51 -2.55 6.75
CA ILE A 168 5.81 -2.53 6.06
C ILE A 168 6.68 -3.61 6.71
N GLY A 169 7.50 -4.27 5.90
CA GLY A 169 8.40 -5.28 6.41
C GLY A 169 9.09 -6.09 5.33
N ILE A 170 9.71 -7.17 5.78
CA ILE A 170 10.41 -8.13 4.95
C ILE A 170 9.72 -9.48 5.10
N VAL A 171 9.50 -10.16 3.98
CA VAL A 171 9.07 -11.56 3.92
C VAL A 171 10.07 -12.37 3.09
N LYS A 172 10.09 -13.69 3.30
CA LYS A 172 10.87 -14.62 2.47
C LYS A 172 9.94 -15.55 1.73
N ASN A 173 10.25 -15.83 0.47
CA ASN A 173 9.54 -16.88 -0.27
C ASN A 173 10.05 -18.28 0.13
N ALA A 174 9.48 -19.33 -0.47
CA ALA A 174 9.86 -20.71 -0.22
C ALA A 174 11.34 -21.03 -0.57
N ALA A 175 11.96 -20.25 -1.47
CA ALA A 175 13.38 -20.38 -1.82
C ALA A 175 14.30 -19.59 -0.86
N GLY A 176 13.75 -18.90 0.14
CA GLY A 176 14.49 -18.03 1.05
C GLY A 176 14.88 -16.67 0.46
N GLU A 177 14.42 -16.34 -0.75
CA GLU A 177 14.63 -15.02 -1.35
C GLU A 177 13.89 -13.96 -0.53
N ARG A 178 14.57 -12.83 -0.32
CA ARG A 178 14.09 -11.73 0.50
C ARG A 178 13.27 -10.75 -0.33
N PHE A 179 12.07 -10.44 0.14
CA PHE A 179 11.17 -9.45 -0.43
C PHE A 179 10.83 -8.39 0.62
N GLY A 180 11.01 -7.12 0.28
CA GLY A 180 10.34 -6.04 0.99
C GLY A 180 8.89 -5.96 0.57
N TYR A 181 8.00 -5.62 1.50
CA TYR A 181 6.60 -5.38 1.20
C TYR A 181 6.11 -4.06 1.78
N SER A 182 5.10 -3.50 1.13
CA SER A 182 4.28 -2.39 1.64
C SER A 182 2.83 -2.70 1.35
N LEU A 183 2.06 -2.91 2.42
CA LEU A 183 0.63 -3.10 2.43
C LEU A 183 -0.02 -1.79 2.86
N LEU A 184 -1.08 -1.41 2.16
CA LEU A 184 -2.02 -0.37 2.56
C LEU A 184 -3.42 -0.94 2.37
N HIS A 185 -4.19 -1.08 3.45
CA HIS A 185 -5.55 -1.61 3.36
C HIS A 185 -6.53 -0.79 4.20
N SER A 186 -7.65 -0.37 3.61
CA SER A 186 -8.65 0.44 4.31
C SER A 186 -9.31 -0.35 5.43
N VAL A 187 -9.43 0.26 6.60
CA VAL A 187 -10.08 -0.30 7.79
C VAL A 187 -11.03 0.73 8.39
N ASN A 188 -12.00 0.29 9.17
CA ASN A 188 -12.99 1.17 9.78
C ASN A 188 -13.08 0.94 11.28
N PHE A 189 -13.17 2.03 12.03
CA PHE A 189 -13.36 2.01 13.47
C PHE A 189 -14.53 2.94 13.85
N PRO A 190 -15.32 2.61 14.89
CA PRO A 190 -16.37 3.49 15.40
C PRO A 190 -15.92 4.92 15.69
N GLN A 191 -14.67 5.11 16.13
CA GLN A 191 -14.04 6.39 16.46
C GLN A 191 -13.77 7.25 15.20
N THR A 192 -13.63 6.61 14.04
CA THR A 192 -13.23 7.26 12.78
C THR A 192 -14.41 7.73 11.94
N HIS A 193 -15.23 8.60 12.53
CA HIS A 193 -16.43 9.19 11.91
C HIS A 193 -16.14 9.92 10.58
N SER A 194 -17.17 10.13 9.77
CA SER A 194 -17.05 10.87 8.51
C SER A 194 -16.71 12.34 8.77
N LEU A 195 -15.65 12.84 8.14
CA LEU A 195 -15.25 14.24 8.24
C LEU A 195 -16.07 15.13 7.29
N PRO A 196 -16.36 16.39 7.65
CA PRO A 196 -17.10 17.30 6.79
C PRO A 196 -16.33 17.60 5.49
N ASN A 197 -17.10 17.83 4.40
CA ASN A 197 -16.59 18.15 3.05
C ASN A 197 -15.69 17.09 2.40
N ARG A 198 -15.69 15.86 2.94
CA ARG A 198 -14.93 14.72 2.44
C ARG A 198 -15.84 13.52 2.25
N VAL A 199 -15.37 12.56 1.48
CA VAL A 199 -16.03 11.26 1.29
C VAL A 199 -15.03 10.17 1.65
N ARG A 200 -15.36 9.34 2.65
CA ARG A 200 -14.55 8.19 3.03
C ARG A 200 -14.43 7.23 1.84
N GLY A 201 -13.22 7.07 1.34
CA GLY A 201 -12.89 6.12 0.29
C GLY A 201 -12.43 4.79 0.85
N ASN A 202 -12.47 3.75 0.00
CA ASN A 202 -11.81 2.48 0.23
C ASN A 202 -10.69 2.31 -0.79
N ILE A 203 -9.53 1.89 -0.31
CA ILE A 203 -8.34 1.57 -1.09
C ILE A 203 -7.65 0.36 -0.48
N SER A 204 -7.12 -0.50 -1.35
CA SER A 204 -6.24 -1.60 -0.98
C SER A 204 -5.11 -1.66 -1.98
N PHE A 205 -3.89 -1.80 -1.50
CA PHE A 205 -2.68 -1.88 -2.30
C PHE A 205 -1.67 -2.75 -1.57
N ILE A 206 -0.94 -3.57 -2.33
CA ILE A 206 0.24 -4.25 -1.84
C ILE A 206 1.31 -4.22 -2.93
N ALA A 207 2.54 -3.95 -2.54
CA ALA A 207 3.71 -4.08 -3.39
C ALA A 207 4.76 -4.93 -2.72
N TYR A 208 5.53 -5.61 -3.57
CA TYR A 208 6.69 -6.38 -3.20
C TYR A 208 7.89 -5.90 -4.01
N TRP A 209 9.05 -5.89 -3.38
CA TRP A 209 10.32 -5.58 -4.02
C TRP A 209 11.37 -6.61 -3.67
N ARG A 210 12.19 -7.00 -4.65
CA ARG A 210 13.36 -7.86 -4.41
C ARG A 210 14.61 -7.28 -5.06
N GLN A 211 15.76 -7.58 -4.45
CA GLN A 211 17.06 -7.20 -5.01
C GLN A 211 17.43 -8.18 -6.13
N VAL A 212 17.57 -7.70 -7.37
CA VAL A 212 17.93 -8.55 -8.53
C VAL A 212 19.39 -8.39 -8.96
N SER A 213 20.04 -7.28 -8.59
CA SER A 213 21.47 -7.03 -8.77
C SER A 213 21.99 -6.10 -7.67
N ASN A 214 23.28 -5.79 -7.63
CA ASN A 214 23.88 -4.93 -6.59
C ASN A 214 23.22 -3.53 -6.46
N ASN A 215 22.63 -3.01 -7.53
CA ASN A 215 22.00 -1.68 -7.54
C ASN A 215 20.69 -1.67 -8.34
N THR A 216 19.98 -2.79 -8.37
CA THR A 216 18.70 -2.89 -9.07
C THR A 216 17.72 -3.72 -8.27
N MET A 217 16.55 -3.13 -8.07
CA MET A 217 15.37 -3.77 -7.52
C MET A 217 14.34 -4.03 -8.61
N GLU A 218 13.50 -5.00 -8.36
CA GLU A 218 12.28 -5.33 -9.10
C GLU A 218 11.09 -5.27 -8.17
#